data_AF-A0A1H8N3R5-F1
#
_entry.id   AF-A0A1H8N3R5-F1
#
_cell.length_a   1.000
_cell.length_b   1.000
_cell.length_c   1.000
_cell.angle_alpha   90.00
_cell.angle_beta   90.00
_cell.angle_gamma   90.00
#
_symmetry.space_group_name_H-M   'P 1'
#
loop_
_entity.id
_entity.type
_entity.pdbx_description
1 polymer ?
#
loop_
_entity_poly.entity_id
_entity_poly.type
_entity_poly.pdbx_seq_one_letter_code
_entity_poly.pdbx_strand_id
1 'polypeptide(L)'
;MKKLLLLLTYVLFTSCVTNYYFVNIEEDTPIYENTNGGSESIIVIPKGNSAFIASGTKRHRKVKWKTYKGWAINPIYSSPTNSNYSSKSNSSSTNYNNPSTRSSSGGTVHVKGYTRKDGTYVRPHTRSAPKRKH
;
A
#
# COMPACT_ATOMS: atom_id res chain seq x y z
N MET A 1 17.60 12.85 -44.55
CA MET A 1 16.73 12.89 -43.34
C MET A 1 16.36 11.51 -42.76
N LYS A 2 16.63 10.38 -43.45
CA LYS A 2 16.32 9.03 -42.95
C LYS A 2 17.07 8.65 -41.66
N LYS A 3 18.32 9.13 -41.48
CA LYS A 3 19.12 8.89 -40.25
C LYS A 3 18.56 9.63 -39.02
N LEU A 4 17.92 10.79 -39.21
CA LEU A 4 17.25 11.53 -38.12
C LEU A 4 15.94 10.84 -37.72
N LEU A 5 15.21 10.29 -38.71
CA LEU A 5 13.99 9.50 -38.48
C LEU A 5 14.28 8.23 -37.66
N LEU A 6 15.39 7.54 -37.94
CA LEU A 6 15.82 6.36 -37.18
C LEU A 6 16.25 6.69 -35.74
N LEU A 7 16.78 7.89 -35.51
CA LEU A 7 17.15 8.33 -34.16
C LEU A 7 15.91 8.70 -33.32
N LEU A 8 14.89 9.28 -33.96
CA LEU A 8 13.63 9.62 -33.31
C LEU A 8 12.81 8.37 -32.92
N THR A 9 12.78 7.34 -33.76
CA THR A 9 12.10 6.08 -33.42
C THR A 9 12.76 5.38 -32.25
N TYR A 10 14.10 5.40 -32.17
CA TYR A 10 14.85 4.78 -31.05
C TYR A 10 14.51 5.42 -29.69
N VAL A 11 14.33 6.75 -29.64
CA VAL A 11 13.98 7.46 -28.38
C VAL A 11 12.59 7.07 -27.88
N LEU A 12 11.62 6.88 -28.79
CA LEU A 12 10.22 6.59 -28.42
C LEU A 12 10.03 5.19 -27.80
N PHE A 13 10.87 4.21 -28.15
CA PHE A 13 10.79 2.84 -27.61
C PHE A 13 11.42 2.65 -26.22
N THR A 14 12.09 3.65 -25.66
CA THR A 14 12.81 3.52 -24.37
C THR A 14 12.01 3.95 -23.14
N SER A 15 10.76 4.41 -23.31
CA SER A 15 10.04 5.17 -22.28
C SER A 15 9.41 4.37 -21.13
N CYS A 16 9.43 3.04 -21.14
CA CYS A 16 8.76 2.22 -20.12
C CYS A 16 9.71 1.73 -19.00
N VAL A 17 10.34 2.65 -18.25
CA VAL A 17 11.15 2.28 -17.08
C VAL A 17 10.27 2.17 -15.83
N THR A 18 10.30 1.01 -15.17
CA THR A 18 9.64 0.85 -13.86
C THR A 18 10.64 1.16 -12.74
N ASN A 19 10.39 2.23 -11.98
CA ASN A 19 11.20 2.59 -10.82
C ASN A 19 10.89 1.68 -9.63
N TYR A 20 11.94 1.21 -8.94
CA TYR A 20 11.86 0.38 -7.75
C TYR A 20 12.52 1.07 -6.56
N TYR A 21 11.94 0.87 -5.38
CA TYR A 21 12.43 1.42 -4.11
C TYR A 21 12.67 0.28 -3.12
N PHE A 22 13.76 0.36 -2.37
CA PHE A 22 14.09 -0.60 -1.32
C PHE A 22 13.17 -0.39 -0.12
N VAL A 23 12.56 -1.47 0.40
CA VAL A 23 11.57 -1.46 1.50
C VAL A 23 11.74 -2.66 2.42
N ASN A 24 11.28 -2.54 3.67
CA ASN A 24 11.20 -3.62 4.63
C ASN A 24 9.78 -4.20 4.64
N ILE A 25 9.66 -5.52 4.49
CA ILE A 25 8.39 -6.24 4.48
C ILE A 25 7.95 -6.52 5.92
N GLU A 26 6.73 -6.12 6.27
CA GLU A 26 6.22 -6.19 7.66
C GLU A 26 5.29 -7.39 7.91
N GLU A 27 4.92 -8.11 6.85
CA GLU A 27 4.07 -9.31 6.88
C GLU A 27 4.50 -10.32 5.82
N ASP A 28 4.15 -11.58 6.01
CA ASP A 28 4.43 -12.61 5.00
C ASP A 28 3.71 -12.28 3.69
N THR A 29 4.49 -11.94 2.66
CA THR A 29 3.97 -11.36 1.42
C THR A 29 4.12 -12.33 0.26
N PRO A 30 3.04 -12.96 -0.22
CA PRO A 30 3.08 -13.80 -1.40
C PRO A 30 3.32 -12.98 -2.68
N ILE A 31 4.15 -13.54 -3.57
CA ILE A 31 4.41 -13.04 -4.91
C ILE A 31 3.62 -13.90 -5.91
N TYR A 32 2.84 -13.24 -6.76
CA TYR A 32 2.06 -13.83 -7.82
C TYR A 32 2.64 -13.47 -9.19
N GLU A 33 2.43 -14.32 -10.19
CA GLU A 33 2.79 -13.99 -11.57
C GLU A 33 1.92 -12.85 -12.12
N ASN A 34 0.63 -12.83 -11.74
CA ASN A 34 -0.39 -11.94 -12.25
C ASN A 34 -1.19 -11.26 -11.12
N THR A 35 -1.87 -10.16 -11.44
CA THR A 35 -2.70 -9.40 -10.49
C THR A 35 -4.03 -10.06 -10.15
N ASN A 36 -4.43 -11.10 -10.88
CA ASN A 36 -5.77 -11.68 -10.79
C ASN A 36 -5.99 -12.56 -9.56
N GLY A 37 -4.98 -12.76 -8.72
CA GLY A 37 -5.10 -13.42 -7.41
C GLY A 37 -5.57 -14.88 -7.41
N GLY A 38 -5.84 -15.47 -8.58
CA GLY A 38 -6.34 -16.83 -8.74
C GLY A 38 -5.26 -17.87 -9.08
N SER A 39 -4.00 -17.47 -9.20
CA SER A 39 -2.87 -18.38 -9.40
C SER A 39 -2.16 -18.66 -8.08
N GLU A 40 -1.61 -19.86 -7.91
CA GLU A 40 -0.71 -20.17 -6.79
C GLU A 40 0.42 -19.12 -6.69
N SER A 41 0.84 -18.81 -5.47
CA SER A 41 1.94 -17.88 -5.25
C SER A 41 3.26 -18.55 -5.64
N ILE A 42 4.09 -17.86 -6.42
CA ILE A 42 5.43 -18.32 -6.82
C ILE A 42 6.32 -18.52 -5.59
N ILE A 43 6.26 -17.57 -4.66
CA ILE A 43 7.01 -17.61 -3.41
C ILE A 43 6.38 -16.66 -2.38
N VAL A 44 6.69 -16.87 -1.10
CA VAL A 44 6.34 -15.96 -0.01
C VAL A 44 7.61 -15.28 0.51
N ILE A 45 7.59 -13.95 0.57
CA ILE A 45 8.64 -13.18 1.24
C ILE A 45 8.31 -13.18 2.74
N PRO A 46 9.16 -13.76 3.61
CA PRO A 46 8.88 -13.77 5.04
C PRO A 46 8.96 -12.36 5.62
N LYS A 47 8.13 -12.09 6.62
CA LYS A 47 8.20 -10.87 7.45
C LYS A 47 9.63 -10.60 7.92
N GLY A 48 10.01 -9.32 7.90
CA GLY A 48 11.32 -8.84 8.34
C GLY A 48 12.40 -8.86 7.26
N ASN A 49 12.12 -9.45 6.09
CA ASN A 49 13.01 -9.34 4.94
C ASN A 49 12.84 -8.00 4.21
N SER A 50 13.86 -7.60 3.47
CA SER A 50 13.77 -6.45 2.58
C SER A 50 13.56 -6.86 1.13
N ALA A 51 12.85 -6.04 0.38
CA ALA A 51 12.54 -6.25 -1.03
C ALA A 51 12.54 -4.92 -1.79
N PHE A 52 12.48 -5.00 -3.13
CA PHE A 52 12.31 -3.84 -3.98
C PHE A 52 10.88 -3.75 -4.48
N ILE A 53 10.22 -2.63 -4.25
CA ILE A 53 8.83 -2.41 -4.66
C ILE A 53 8.71 -1.30 -5.69
N ALA A 54 7.88 -1.50 -6.71
CA ALA A 54 7.62 -0.49 -7.72
C ALA A 54 6.54 0.51 -7.28
N SER A 55 6.58 1.71 -7.86
CA SER A 55 5.42 2.61 -7.85
C SER A 55 4.22 1.96 -8.54
N GLY A 56 3.02 2.17 -8.02
CA GLY A 56 1.80 1.51 -8.49
C GLY A 56 0.62 1.74 -7.55
N THR A 57 -0.47 1.00 -7.76
CA THR A 57 -1.64 1.07 -6.88
C THR A 57 -1.32 0.48 -5.51
N LYS A 58 -1.97 0.97 -4.44
CA LYS A 58 -1.78 0.38 -3.09
C LYS A 58 -2.14 -1.11 -3.04
N ARG A 59 -3.12 -1.54 -3.85
CA ARG A 59 -3.62 -2.91 -3.89
C ARG A 59 -2.73 -3.87 -4.67
N HIS A 60 -2.10 -3.43 -5.75
CA HIS A 60 -1.24 -4.28 -6.57
C HIS A 60 0.09 -3.59 -6.80
N ARG A 61 1.16 -4.20 -6.30
CA ARG A 61 2.52 -3.67 -6.41
C ARG A 61 3.42 -4.71 -7.05
N LYS A 62 4.27 -4.28 -7.99
CA LYS A 62 5.36 -5.15 -8.45
C LYS A 62 6.42 -5.22 -7.38
N VAL A 63 6.82 -6.42 -7.01
CA VAL A 63 7.87 -6.68 -6.01
C VAL A 63 8.97 -7.51 -6.65
N LYS A 64 10.21 -7.23 -6.28
CA LYS A 64 11.39 -8.04 -6.58
C LYS A 64 12.06 -8.44 -5.28
N TRP A 65 12.30 -9.74 -5.12
CA TRP A 65 12.99 -10.30 -3.97
C TRP A 65 13.91 -11.42 -4.44
N LYS A 66 15.22 -11.26 -4.24
CA LYS A 66 16.25 -12.14 -4.80
C LYS A 66 16.07 -12.26 -6.34
N THR A 67 15.92 -13.49 -6.85
CA THR A 67 15.65 -13.79 -8.26
C THR A 67 14.17 -13.72 -8.61
N TYR A 68 13.28 -13.65 -7.62
CA TYR A 68 11.83 -13.65 -7.83
C TYR A 68 11.31 -12.24 -8.11
N LYS A 69 10.38 -12.16 -9.07
CA LYS A 69 9.70 -10.93 -9.45
C LYS A 69 8.25 -11.25 -9.76
N GLY A 70 7.35 -10.40 -9.29
CA GLY A 70 5.93 -10.56 -9.58
C GLY A 70 5.11 -9.49 -8.90
N TRP A 71 3.86 -9.81 -8.61
CA TRP A 71 2.89 -8.93 -7.97
C TRP A 71 2.64 -9.35 -6.53
N ALA A 72 2.62 -8.38 -5.62
CA ALA A 72 2.08 -8.56 -4.28
C ALA A 72 0.73 -7.85 -4.19
N ILE A 73 -0.22 -8.52 -3.54
CA ILE A 73 -1.58 -8.01 -3.31
C ILE A 73 -1.63 -7.40 -1.92
N ASN A 74 -1.86 -6.09 -1.86
CA ASN A 74 -1.93 -5.28 -0.65
C ASN A 74 -0.75 -5.49 0.33
N PRO A 75 0.52 -5.44 -0.15
CA PRO A 75 1.65 -5.69 0.73
C PRO A 75 1.79 -4.61 1.81
N ILE A 76 2.02 -5.01 3.05
CA ILE A 76 2.44 -4.11 4.13
C ILE A 76 3.97 -4.04 4.19
N TYR A 77 4.49 -2.82 4.03
CA TYR A 77 5.92 -2.54 4.05
C TYR A 77 6.20 -1.15 4.58
N SER A 78 7.41 -0.94 5.11
CA SER A 78 7.94 0.37 5.49
C SER A 78 9.14 0.76 4.63
N SER A 79 9.33 2.07 4.50
CA SER A 79 10.61 2.58 4.01
C SER A 79 11.71 2.26 5.02
N PRO A 80 12.90 1.83 4.57
CA PRO A 80 14.04 1.63 5.44
C PRO A 80 14.42 3.00 5.99
N THR A 81 14.12 3.25 7.26
CA THR A 81 14.46 4.49 7.93
C THR A 81 15.98 4.54 8.10
N ASN A 82 16.63 5.54 7.50
CA ASN A 82 17.95 5.95 7.98
C ASN A 82 17.74 6.51 9.39
N SER A 83 18.20 5.80 10.41
CA SER A 83 18.06 6.15 11.82
C SER A 83 18.91 7.38 12.14
N ASN A 84 18.46 8.55 11.70
CA ASN A 84 18.89 9.88 12.20
C ASN A 84 17.86 10.99 11.94
N TYR A 85 16.72 10.69 11.34
CA TYR A 85 15.56 11.58 11.40
C TYR A 85 14.39 10.83 12.02
N SER A 86 14.13 11.14 13.29
CA SER A 86 12.89 10.81 13.98
C SER A 86 11.75 11.59 13.33
N SER A 87 11.27 11.13 12.17
CA SER A 87 9.97 11.52 11.66
C SER A 87 8.97 10.46 12.13
N LYS A 88 8.37 10.77 13.28
CA LYS A 88 7.17 10.11 13.77
C LYS A 88 6.06 10.35 12.74
N SER A 89 6.00 9.51 11.70
CA SER A 89 4.97 9.58 10.67
C SER A 89 3.68 8.99 11.24
N ASN A 90 2.99 9.80 12.04
CA ASN A 90 1.55 9.65 12.17
C ASN A 90 0.97 9.79 10.76
N SER A 91 0.64 8.67 10.13
CA SER A 91 -0.10 8.65 8.88
C SER A 91 -1.55 9.05 9.16
N SER A 92 -1.78 10.34 9.38
CA SER A 92 -3.11 10.94 9.33
C SER A 92 -3.42 11.28 7.88
N SER A 93 -4.13 10.38 7.20
CA SER A 93 -4.71 10.69 5.90
C SER A 93 -6.02 11.46 6.08
N THR A 94 -6.06 12.74 5.75
CA THR A 94 -7.31 13.40 5.34
C THR A 94 -6.97 14.55 4.40
N ASN A 95 -7.44 14.46 3.16
CA ASN A 95 -7.96 15.62 2.45
C ASN A 95 -9.16 15.16 1.63
N TYR A 96 -10.31 15.57 2.12
CA TYR A 96 -11.64 15.40 1.54
C TYR A 96 -11.89 16.64 0.68
N ASN A 97 -12.41 16.46 -0.54
CA ASN A 97 -13.22 17.51 -1.14
C ASN A 97 -14.47 16.87 -1.76
N ASN A 98 -15.57 17.54 -1.44
CA ASN A 98 -16.96 17.10 -1.40
C ASN A 98 -17.61 17.07 -2.80
N PRO A 99 -18.79 16.46 -2.94
CA PRO A 99 -19.94 17.34 -3.15
C PRO A 99 -21.15 17.02 -2.27
N SER A 100 -21.92 18.08 -2.06
CA SER A 100 -23.07 18.26 -1.19
C SER A 100 -24.23 17.29 -1.39
N THR A 101 -24.71 16.68 -0.31
CA THR A 101 -26.14 16.34 -0.13
C THR A 101 -26.52 16.34 1.36
N ARG A 102 -27.38 17.29 1.72
CA ARG A 102 -28.45 17.30 2.76
C ARG A 102 -28.26 16.47 4.05
N SER A 103 -28.05 17.21 5.16
CA SER A 103 -28.45 16.96 6.55
C SER A 103 -28.73 15.53 7.03
N SER A 104 -27.78 14.95 7.77
CA SER A 104 -28.06 14.35 9.09
C SER A 104 -26.77 14.32 9.94
N SER A 105 -26.83 14.89 11.14
CA SER A 105 -25.68 15.18 12.01
C SER A 105 -25.17 13.97 12.81
N GLY A 106 -24.78 12.90 12.11
CA GLY A 106 -24.18 11.71 12.73
C GLY A 106 -22.85 11.37 12.09
N GLY A 107 -21.74 11.84 12.66
CA GLY A 107 -20.39 11.51 12.18
C GLY A 107 -20.03 10.03 12.39
N THR A 108 -18.79 9.67 12.10
CA THR A 108 -18.20 8.36 12.41
C THR A 108 -17.20 8.47 13.55
N VAL A 109 -17.03 7.40 14.34
CA VAL A 109 -16.11 7.32 15.48
C VAL A 109 -15.15 6.15 15.26
N HIS A 110 -13.85 6.43 15.33
CA HIS A 110 -12.79 5.42 15.32
C HIS A 110 -12.51 4.92 16.73
N VAL A 111 -12.58 3.60 16.92
CA VAL A 111 -12.42 2.93 18.21
C VAL A 111 -11.11 2.15 18.19
N LYS A 112 -10.21 2.44 19.14
CA LYS A 112 -8.98 1.66 19.34
C LYS A 112 -9.33 0.28 19.92
N GLY A 113 -8.50 -0.71 19.61
CA GLY A 113 -8.63 -2.03 20.23
C GLY A 113 -8.32 -1.98 21.73
N TYR A 114 -9.00 -2.81 22.53
CA TYR A 114 -8.80 -2.89 23.97
C TYR A 114 -9.20 -4.27 24.51
N THR A 115 -8.67 -4.61 25.68
CA THR A 115 -9.03 -5.86 26.39
C THR A 115 -10.10 -5.54 27.44
N ARG A 116 -11.19 -6.32 27.45
CA ARG A 116 -12.25 -6.19 28.46
C ARG A 116 -11.80 -6.78 29.80
N LYS A 117 -12.52 -6.46 30.88
CA LYS A 117 -12.26 -7.01 32.24
C LYS A 117 -12.39 -8.53 32.34
N ASP A 118 -13.11 -9.15 31.41
CA ASP A 118 -13.26 -10.61 31.29
C ASP A 118 -12.13 -11.28 30.48
N GLY A 119 -11.13 -10.51 30.03
CA GLY A 119 -10.01 -10.99 29.21
C GLY A 119 -10.26 -11.00 27.70
N THR A 120 -11.48 -10.71 27.24
CA THR A 120 -11.80 -10.74 25.81
C THR A 120 -11.20 -9.53 25.08
N TYR A 121 -10.40 -9.77 24.04
CA TYR A 121 -9.85 -8.71 23.20
C TYR A 121 -10.87 -8.18 22.18
N VAL A 122 -10.95 -6.86 22.06
CA VAL A 122 -11.79 -6.14 21.08
C VAL A 122 -10.89 -5.54 20.01
N ARG A 123 -11.10 -5.93 18.76
CA ARG A 123 -10.36 -5.38 17.62
C ARG A 123 -10.76 -3.91 17.35
N PRO A 124 -9.82 -3.06 16.91
CA PRO A 124 -10.14 -1.70 16.47
C PRO A 124 -11.18 -1.71 15.34
N HIS A 125 -12.13 -0.78 15.37
CA HIS A 125 -13.17 -0.67 14.35
C HIS A 125 -13.72 0.76 14.27
N THR A 126 -14.42 1.05 13.17
CA THR A 126 -15.16 2.31 12.98
C THR A 126 -16.64 2.07 13.22
N ARG A 127 -17.32 2.96 13.94
CA ARG A 127 -18.77 2.90 14.18
C ARG A 127 -19.45 4.25 13.93
N SER A 128 -20.76 4.26 13.81
CA SER A 128 -21.54 5.51 13.72
C SER A 128 -21.51 6.29 15.04
N ALA A 129 -21.48 7.62 14.96
CA ALA A 129 -21.55 8.49 16.11
C ALA A 129 -22.94 8.39 16.78
N PRO A 130 -23.00 8.50 18.12
CA PRO A 130 -24.27 8.56 18.84
C PRO A 130 -25.14 9.72 18.32
N LYS A 131 -26.43 9.45 18.10
CA LYS A 131 -27.38 10.49 17.70
C LYS A 131 -27.80 11.28 18.94
N ARG A 132 -27.81 12.62 18.83
CA ARG A 132 -28.37 13.50 19.87
C ARG A 132 -29.89 13.34 19.87
N LYS A 133 -30.46 12.94 21.01
CA LYS A 133 -31.91 13.01 21.24
C LYS A 133 -32.26 14.48 21.53
N HIS A 134 -33.21 15.02 20.79
CA HIS A 134 -33.87 16.29 21.09
C HIS A 134 -35.20 15.99 21.77
#